data_AF-A0A1Q3FNK4-F1
#
_entry.id   AF-A0A1Q3FNK4-F1
#
_cell.length_a   1.000
_cell.length_b   1.000
_cell.length_c   1.000
_cell.angle_alpha   90.00
_cell.angle_beta   90.00
_cell.angle_gamma   90.00
#
_symmetry.space_group_name_H-M   'P 1'
#
loop_
_entity.id
_entity.type
_entity.pdbx_description
1 polymer ?
#
loop_
_entity_poly.entity_id
_entity_poly.type
_entity_poly.pdbx_seq_one_letter_code
_entity_poly.pdbx_strand_id
1 'polypeptide(L)'
;MTKIETPLVVRYRNASYDLSQFAHKHPGGINTLKGLHNQDMQERFERTPGHSEAARYLMKEYRICDKNNNNDDDLLKNEGRGKNGLGKSNGMKSENHGTSNGDIPQPTDDSMEHLVDWKKPMLVQIPTLGKHYVEWVNKPVDRKLRLFGPTWLENLTKTPWWVVPAFWIPTIMYIIHVGVRQHLVPEPNLTDHVTPTVLGCLAFGVGIWSLLEYSLHRWVFHLDPKDNRFLHTFHFLLHGLHHKVPFDPYRLVFPPVPAVGLATLFYQPVRLLLPYPQIMLAGGLIGYLAYDMIHYYIHYGSPSGGHLYHMKRYHYQHHFVYHELGFGISSTVWDKVFGTPIFLRKLKYLLKW
;
A
#
# COMPACT_ATOMS: atom_id res chain seq x y z
N MET A 1 -21.97 -0.13 -2.22
CA MET A 1 -21.41 -0.93 -1.11
C MET A 1 -22.57 -1.48 -0.29
N THR A 2 -23.01 -2.69 -0.62
CA THR A 2 -24.04 -3.41 0.13
C THR A 2 -23.41 -3.99 1.39
N LYS A 3 -23.56 -3.26 2.51
CA LYS A 3 -23.25 -3.76 3.86
C LYS A 3 -24.36 -4.72 4.28
N ILE A 4 -24.17 -6.02 4.07
CA ILE A 4 -24.55 -7.08 5.03
C ILE A 4 -23.57 -8.24 4.79
N GLU A 5 -22.38 -8.15 5.35
CA GLU A 5 -21.50 -9.33 5.50
C GLU A 5 -21.98 -10.09 6.73
N THR A 6 -22.24 -11.38 6.58
CA THR A 6 -22.52 -12.29 7.69
C THR A 6 -21.43 -12.11 8.76
N PRO A 7 -21.80 -12.05 10.06
CA PRO A 7 -20.81 -11.88 11.11
C PRO A 7 -19.74 -12.97 11.02
N LEU A 8 -18.47 -12.57 11.09
CA LEU A 8 -17.32 -13.46 11.13
C LEU A 8 -16.52 -13.19 12.40
N VAL A 9 -17.08 -13.62 13.53
CA VAL A 9 -16.37 -13.65 14.81
C VAL A 9 -15.60 -14.95 14.95
N VAL A 10 -14.32 -14.87 15.33
CA VAL A 10 -13.42 -16.03 15.52
C VAL A 10 -12.71 -15.94 16.87
N ARG A 11 -12.28 -17.08 17.42
CA ARG A 11 -11.43 -17.15 18.62
C ARG A 11 -9.99 -17.48 18.26
N TYR A 12 -9.03 -16.80 18.89
CA TYR A 12 -7.61 -17.08 18.78
C TYR A 12 -6.89 -16.71 20.08
N ARG A 13 -6.15 -17.65 20.68
CA ARG A 13 -5.36 -17.45 21.91
C ARG A 13 -6.14 -16.70 23.01
N ASN A 14 -7.30 -17.24 23.38
CA ASN A 14 -8.20 -16.70 24.42
C ASN A 14 -8.80 -15.30 24.15
N ALA A 15 -8.67 -14.76 22.94
CA ALA A 15 -9.33 -13.53 22.53
C ALA A 15 -10.30 -13.78 21.37
N SER A 16 -11.33 -12.94 21.29
CA SER A 16 -12.30 -12.92 20.18
C SER A 16 -11.98 -11.80 19.22
N TYR A 17 -12.21 -12.04 17.93
CA TYR A 17 -11.93 -11.07 16.87
C TYR A 17 -13.08 -11.00 15.87
N ASP A 18 -13.47 -9.80 15.47
CA ASP A 18 -14.48 -9.56 14.43
C ASP A 18 -13.80 -9.30 13.07
N LEU A 19 -13.74 -10.33 12.24
CA LEU A 19 -13.14 -10.27 10.91
C LEU A 19 -14.13 -9.93 9.81
N SER A 20 -15.36 -9.52 10.14
CA SER A 20 -16.42 -9.31 9.13
C SER A 20 -15.96 -8.33 8.06
N GLN A 21 -15.42 -7.18 8.46
CA GLN A 21 -14.90 -6.16 7.54
C GLN A 21 -13.52 -6.47 6.95
N PHE A 22 -12.79 -7.42 7.55
CA PHE A 22 -11.48 -7.86 7.04
C PHE A 22 -11.62 -8.94 5.97
N ALA A 23 -12.75 -9.65 5.93
CA ALA A 23 -12.90 -10.87 5.15
C ALA A 23 -12.60 -10.69 3.65
N HIS A 24 -13.02 -9.56 3.06
CA HIS A 24 -12.74 -9.20 1.66
C HIS A 24 -11.33 -8.62 1.44
N LYS A 25 -10.66 -8.17 2.51
CA LYS A 25 -9.27 -7.67 2.50
C LYS A 25 -8.25 -8.80 2.71
N HIS A 26 -8.71 -9.96 3.19
CA HIS A 26 -7.85 -11.07 3.58
C HIS A 26 -6.94 -11.52 2.41
N PRO A 27 -5.60 -11.50 2.58
CA PRO A 27 -4.68 -11.87 1.51
C PRO A 27 -4.88 -13.30 0.97
N GLY A 28 -5.29 -14.23 1.85
CA GLY A 28 -5.63 -15.61 1.48
C GLY A 28 -6.99 -15.77 0.80
N GLY A 29 -7.77 -14.71 0.60
CA GLY A 29 -9.11 -14.75 0.04
C GLY A 29 -10.20 -15.06 1.06
N ILE A 30 -11.43 -14.61 0.79
CA ILE A 30 -12.59 -14.81 1.65
C ILE A 30 -12.99 -16.29 1.76
N ASN A 31 -12.73 -17.07 0.73
CA ASN A 31 -13.10 -18.49 0.70
C ASN A 31 -12.32 -19.34 1.70
N THR A 32 -11.15 -18.89 2.17
CA THR A 32 -10.39 -19.59 3.22
C THR A 32 -10.95 -19.36 4.63
N LEU A 33 -11.79 -18.34 4.79
CA LEU A 33 -12.41 -17.98 6.07
C LEU A 33 -13.77 -18.67 6.29
N LYS A 34 -14.27 -19.40 5.28
CA LYS A 34 -15.55 -20.09 5.35
C LYS A 34 -15.58 -21.12 6.49
N GLY A 35 -16.67 -21.09 7.24
CA GLY A 35 -16.90 -21.99 8.37
C GLY A 35 -16.08 -21.67 9.62
N LEU A 36 -15.41 -20.51 9.69
CA LEU A 36 -14.70 -20.07 10.90
C LEU A 36 -15.58 -19.33 11.90
N HIS A 37 -16.79 -18.92 11.53
CA HIS A 37 -17.64 -18.16 12.45
C HIS A 37 -17.93 -18.97 13.72
N ASN A 38 -17.66 -18.36 14.88
CA ASN A 38 -17.73 -18.93 16.22
C ASN A 38 -16.83 -20.16 16.43
N GLN A 39 -15.78 -20.32 15.63
CA GLN A 39 -14.77 -21.37 15.78
C GLN A 39 -13.47 -20.81 16.37
N ASP A 40 -12.69 -21.70 16.98
CA ASP A 40 -11.28 -21.44 17.29
C ASP A 40 -10.45 -21.64 16.02
N MET A 41 -9.68 -20.63 15.64
CA MET A 41 -8.84 -20.66 14.44
C MET A 41 -7.38 -20.98 14.73
N GLN A 42 -6.97 -21.26 15.97
CA GLN A 42 -5.57 -21.42 16.37
C GLN A 42 -4.82 -22.44 15.50
N GLU A 43 -5.36 -23.65 15.34
CA GLU A 43 -4.73 -24.68 14.50
C GLU A 43 -4.57 -24.19 13.05
N ARG A 44 -5.62 -23.63 12.46
CA ARG A 44 -5.60 -23.16 11.06
C ARG A 44 -4.67 -21.97 10.84
N PHE A 45 -4.58 -21.09 11.84
CA PHE A 45 -3.80 -19.86 11.77
C PHE A 45 -2.30 -20.13 11.99
N GLU A 46 -1.96 -21.11 12.83
CA GLU A 46 -0.57 -21.50 13.14
C GLU A 46 -0.03 -22.61 12.22
N ARG A 47 -0.89 -23.29 11.45
CA ARG A 47 -0.50 -24.37 10.54
C ARG A 47 0.56 -23.93 9.52
N THR A 48 1.68 -24.64 9.49
CA THR A 48 2.84 -24.40 8.61
C THR A 48 2.45 -24.18 7.14
N PRO A 49 2.96 -23.12 6.48
CA PRO A 49 4.01 -22.19 6.95
C PRO A 49 3.59 -21.15 8.01
N GLY A 50 2.34 -21.17 8.49
CA GLY A 50 1.83 -20.20 9.45
C GLY A 50 1.58 -18.82 8.81
N HIS A 51 0.84 -17.97 9.50
CA HIS A 51 0.75 -16.55 9.13
C HIS A 51 2.06 -15.83 9.49
N SER A 52 2.42 -14.78 8.75
CA SER A 52 3.59 -13.95 9.03
C SER A 52 3.39 -13.09 10.29
N GLU A 53 4.47 -12.53 10.82
CA GLU A 53 4.38 -11.57 11.93
C GLU A 53 3.52 -10.35 11.57
N ALA A 54 3.62 -9.85 10.33
CA ALA A 54 2.76 -8.76 9.84
C ALA A 54 1.26 -9.14 9.87
N ALA A 55 0.90 -10.38 9.55
CA ALA A 55 -0.48 -10.85 9.63
C ALA A 55 -0.96 -11.04 11.08
N ARG A 56 -0.10 -11.55 11.98
CA ARG A 56 -0.38 -11.61 13.42
C ARG A 56 -0.58 -10.23 14.02
N TYR A 57 0.21 -9.29 13.54
CA TYR A 57 0.16 -7.91 13.93
C TYR A 57 -1.16 -7.26 13.51
N LEU A 58 -1.49 -7.31 12.21
CA LEU A 58 -2.72 -6.78 11.65
C LEU A 58 -3.98 -7.38 12.29
N MET A 59 -3.95 -8.66 12.68
CA MET A 59 -5.05 -9.33 13.38
C MET A 59 -5.49 -8.58 14.65
N LYS A 60 -4.57 -7.91 15.35
CA LYS A 60 -4.85 -7.19 16.60
C LYS A 60 -5.86 -6.05 16.41
N GLU A 61 -5.93 -5.45 15.21
CA GLU A 61 -6.90 -4.39 14.84
C GLU A 61 -8.35 -4.85 15.00
N TYR A 62 -8.59 -6.15 14.86
CA TYR A 62 -9.94 -6.73 14.83
C TYR A 62 -10.34 -7.35 16.18
N ARG A 63 -9.55 -7.17 17.25
CA ARG A 63 -9.84 -7.75 18.56
C ARG A 63 -11.09 -7.11 19.16
N ILE A 64 -12.02 -7.95 19.64
CA ILE A 64 -13.18 -7.52 20.42
C ILE A 64 -12.72 -7.31 21.87
N CYS A 65 -12.87 -6.08 22.37
CA CYS A 65 -12.60 -5.77 23.77
C CYS A 65 -13.89 -5.96 24.58
N ASP A 66 -13.90 -6.95 25.49
CA ASP A 66 -15.02 -7.18 26.39
C ASP A 66 -15.10 -6.06 27.44
N LYS A 67 -16.20 -5.30 27.42
CA LYS A 67 -16.45 -4.19 28.36
C LYS A 67 -16.69 -4.61 29.82
N ASN A 68 -16.58 -5.90 30.15
CA ASN A 68 -16.94 -6.45 31.46
C ASN A 68 -15.75 -6.95 32.30
N ASN A 69 -14.51 -6.76 31.86
CA ASN A 69 -13.31 -7.04 32.67
C ASN A 69 -12.62 -5.70 33.01
N ASN A 70 -12.90 -5.18 34.20
CA ASN A 70 -12.37 -3.91 34.74
C ASN A 70 -10.87 -3.95 35.11
N ASN A 71 -10.05 -4.76 34.45
CA ASN A 71 -8.60 -4.81 34.69
C ASN A 71 -7.72 -4.40 33.49
N ASP A 72 -8.32 -4.12 32.32
CA ASP A 72 -7.59 -3.67 31.10
C ASP A 72 -8.04 -2.27 30.62
N ASP A 73 -8.59 -1.46 31.53
CA ASP A 73 -9.43 -0.32 31.15
C ASP A 73 -8.68 0.97 30.75
N ASP A 74 -7.36 0.90 30.49
CA ASP A 74 -6.55 2.10 30.13
C ASP A 74 -5.85 2.03 28.75
N LEU A 75 -6.04 0.98 27.94
CA LEU A 75 -5.30 0.82 26.68
C LEU A 75 -6.09 1.02 25.37
N LEU A 76 -7.42 1.15 25.39
CA LEU A 76 -8.21 1.31 24.13
C LEU A 76 -9.44 2.24 24.22
N LYS A 77 -9.56 3.08 25.25
CA LYS A 77 -10.61 4.10 25.30
C LYS A 77 -10.13 5.44 24.77
N ASN A 78 -9.92 5.54 23.45
CA ASN A 78 -10.12 6.83 22.80
C ASN A 78 -10.31 6.78 21.28
N GLU A 79 -11.24 5.98 20.78
CA GLU A 79 -11.76 6.15 19.42
C GLU A 79 -13.28 6.38 19.37
N GLY A 80 -13.66 7.42 18.62
CA GLY A 80 -14.72 7.28 17.63
C GLY A 80 -16.14 7.04 18.13
N ARG A 81 -16.75 8.02 18.80
CA ARG A 81 -18.20 8.21 18.70
C ARG A 81 -18.55 9.69 18.76
N GLY A 82 -18.85 10.28 17.62
CA GLY A 82 -19.52 11.59 17.58
C GLY A 82 -20.92 11.46 18.17
N LYS A 83 -21.23 12.31 19.17
CA LYS A 83 -22.53 12.96 19.41
C LYS A 83 -22.45 13.89 20.65
N ASN A 84 -22.81 15.15 20.39
CA ASN A 84 -23.27 16.27 21.23
C ASN A 84 -23.38 16.10 22.76
N GLY A 85 -22.89 17.09 23.51
CA GLY A 85 -23.31 17.35 24.90
C GLY A 85 -22.37 18.30 25.65
N LEU A 86 -22.81 19.55 25.84
CA LEU A 86 -22.22 20.53 26.77
C LEU A 86 -22.16 19.99 28.21
N GLY A 87 -21.08 20.28 28.95
CA GLY A 87 -21.05 20.07 30.40
C GLY A 87 -19.72 20.45 31.06
N LYS A 88 -19.74 21.51 31.87
CA LYS A 88 -18.65 22.06 32.69
C LYS A 88 -18.13 21.07 33.76
N SER A 89 -16.83 21.14 34.09
CA SER A 89 -16.29 21.69 35.36
C SER A 89 -14.98 21.03 35.85
N ASN A 90 -14.03 21.90 36.20
CA ASN A 90 -12.99 21.91 37.24
C ASN A 90 -12.37 20.60 37.79
N GLY A 91 -11.06 20.46 37.53
CA GLY A 91 -9.95 20.60 38.48
C GLY A 91 -9.86 19.71 39.73
N MET A 92 -8.77 18.93 39.84
CA MET A 92 -7.89 18.91 41.03
C MET A 92 -6.62 18.07 40.72
N LYS A 93 -5.45 18.58 41.11
CA LYS A 93 -4.18 17.84 41.17
C LYS A 93 -4.13 16.98 42.45
N SER A 94 -3.53 15.80 42.38
CA SER A 94 -2.84 15.22 43.54
C SER A 94 -1.69 14.33 43.07
N GLU A 95 -0.49 14.69 43.51
CA GLU A 95 0.68 13.83 43.56
C GLU A 95 0.48 12.80 44.70
N ASN A 96 1.07 11.61 44.57
CA ASN A 96 1.54 10.84 45.71
C ASN A 96 2.61 9.80 45.32
N HIS A 97 3.61 9.71 46.18
CA HIS A 97 4.79 8.84 46.12
C HIS A 97 4.51 7.42 46.63
N GLY A 98 5.16 6.43 45.99
CA GLY A 98 5.81 5.28 46.64
C GLY A 98 4.98 4.03 46.91
N THR A 99 5.31 2.91 46.24
CA THR A 99 5.99 1.72 46.83
C THR A 99 5.94 0.52 45.88
N SER A 100 7.02 -0.26 45.88
CA SER A 100 7.27 -1.43 45.04
C SER A 100 6.42 -2.64 45.40
N ASN A 101 5.90 -3.37 44.41
CA ASN A 101 5.94 -4.84 44.35
C ASN A 101 5.29 -5.38 43.07
N GLY A 102 6.00 -6.28 42.40
CA GLY A 102 5.43 -7.23 41.44
C GLY A 102 5.36 -6.72 40.01
N ASP A 103 6.51 -6.57 39.36
CA ASP A 103 6.57 -6.43 37.90
C ASP A 103 6.12 -7.74 37.25
N ILE A 104 4.81 -7.88 37.08
CA ILE A 104 4.25 -8.68 35.99
C ILE A 104 4.85 -8.06 34.73
N PRO A 105 5.56 -8.82 33.86
CA PRO A 105 5.99 -8.28 32.59
C PRO A 105 4.73 -7.84 31.86
N GLN A 106 4.49 -6.52 31.80
CA GLN A 106 3.53 -5.99 30.85
C GLN A 106 3.98 -6.55 29.50
N PRO A 107 3.09 -7.21 28.73
CA PRO A 107 3.45 -7.63 27.39
C PRO A 107 3.93 -6.37 26.69
N THR A 108 5.21 -6.33 26.34
CA THR A 108 5.78 -5.20 25.63
C THR A 108 4.87 -4.96 24.44
N ASP A 109 4.39 -3.72 24.30
CA ASP A 109 3.59 -3.35 23.15
C ASP A 109 4.53 -3.32 21.93
N ASP A 110 4.84 -4.50 21.40
CA ASP A 110 5.69 -4.74 20.25
C ASP A 110 5.09 -4.14 18.95
N SER A 111 3.93 -3.49 19.06
CA SER A 111 3.28 -2.78 17.97
C SER A 111 4.04 -1.52 17.54
N MET A 112 4.78 -0.89 18.47
CA MET A 112 5.37 0.44 18.30
C MET A 112 4.36 1.53 17.90
N GLU A 113 3.05 1.29 18.00
CA GLU A 113 2.06 2.27 17.55
C GLU A 113 1.90 3.45 18.49
N HIS A 114 2.32 3.29 19.75
CA HIS A 114 2.42 4.37 20.71
C HIS A 114 3.51 5.40 20.34
N LEU A 115 4.40 5.10 19.38
CA LEU A 115 5.42 6.04 18.91
C LEU A 115 4.83 7.22 18.11
N VAL A 116 3.58 7.11 17.64
CA VAL A 116 2.88 8.16 16.91
C VAL A 116 1.47 8.39 17.46
N ASP A 117 0.99 9.62 17.33
CA ASP A 117 -0.39 9.99 17.60
C ASP A 117 -1.20 9.91 16.30
N TRP A 118 -2.00 8.85 16.18
CA TRP A 118 -2.88 8.57 15.03
C TRP A 118 -3.95 9.64 14.77
N LYS A 119 -4.24 10.51 15.74
CA LYS A 119 -5.19 11.63 15.57
C LYS A 119 -4.53 12.86 14.98
N LYS A 120 -3.20 12.92 14.96
CA LYS A 120 -2.42 14.05 14.46
C LYS A 120 -1.87 13.78 13.06
N PRO A 121 -1.49 14.83 12.32
CA PRO A 121 -0.84 14.68 11.02
C PRO A 121 0.43 13.83 11.13
N MET A 122 0.53 12.79 10.30
CA MET A 122 1.63 11.83 10.36
C MET A 122 2.94 12.42 9.86
N LEU A 123 2.89 13.34 8.89
CA LEU A 123 4.10 13.82 8.21
C LEU A 123 5.10 14.52 9.14
N VAL A 124 4.61 15.20 10.17
CA VAL A 124 5.46 15.86 11.18
C VAL A 124 6.02 14.90 12.23
N GLN A 125 5.45 13.69 12.33
CA GLN A 125 5.82 12.66 13.30
C GLN A 125 6.80 11.65 12.70
N ILE A 126 6.77 11.40 11.39
CA ILE A 126 7.68 10.45 10.73
C ILE A 126 9.17 10.70 11.04
N PRO A 127 9.69 11.95 10.98
CA PRO A 127 11.09 12.24 11.34
C PRO A 127 11.49 11.87 12.77
N THR A 128 10.55 11.64 13.68
CA THR A 128 10.84 11.37 15.10
C THR A 128 10.96 9.88 15.41
N LEU A 129 10.63 9.00 14.47
CA LEU A 129 10.67 7.54 14.66
C LEU A 129 12.10 6.98 14.78
N GLY A 130 13.10 7.65 14.21
CA GLY A 130 14.51 7.24 14.30
C GLY A 130 14.71 5.79 13.84
N LYS A 131 15.47 5.03 14.63
CA LYS A 131 15.77 3.60 14.37
C LYS A 131 14.54 2.68 14.28
N HIS A 132 13.40 3.11 14.81
CA HIS A 132 12.17 2.31 14.81
C HIS A 132 11.37 2.45 13.50
N TYR A 133 11.74 3.40 12.63
CA TYR A 133 10.98 3.71 11.42
C TYR A 133 10.77 2.50 10.50
N VAL A 134 11.84 1.77 10.16
CA VAL A 134 11.79 0.67 9.18
C VAL A 134 10.91 -0.47 9.68
N GLU A 135 11.02 -0.80 10.97
CA GLU A 135 10.18 -1.84 11.55
C GLU A 135 8.72 -1.37 11.71
N TRP A 136 8.50 -0.11 12.06
CA TRP A 136 7.16 0.47 12.22
C TRP A 136 6.40 0.58 10.89
N VAL A 137 7.07 1.00 9.81
CA VAL A 137 6.43 1.22 8.50
C VAL A 137 6.03 -0.07 7.81
N ASN A 138 6.78 -1.16 8.04
CA ASN A 138 6.51 -2.49 7.49
C ASN A 138 5.52 -3.33 8.32
N LYS A 139 4.98 -2.78 9.42
CA LYS A 139 3.89 -3.38 10.20
C LYS A 139 2.55 -2.79 9.75
N PRO A 140 1.79 -3.47 8.86
CA PRO A 140 0.58 -2.92 8.27
C PRO A 140 -0.55 -2.79 9.30
N VAL A 141 -1.38 -1.77 9.14
CA VAL A 141 -2.60 -1.53 9.93
C VAL A 141 -3.80 -1.23 9.03
N ASP A 142 -5.01 -1.47 9.53
CA ASP A 142 -6.27 -1.09 8.86
C ASP A 142 -6.92 0.12 9.55
N ARG A 143 -6.18 1.24 9.58
CA ARG A 143 -6.57 2.49 10.25
C ARG A 143 -6.62 3.65 9.28
N LYS A 144 -7.38 4.69 9.64
CA LYS A 144 -7.31 5.98 8.94
C LYS A 144 -6.01 6.68 9.32
N LEU A 145 -5.28 7.15 8.31
CA LEU A 145 -4.05 7.92 8.48
C LEU A 145 -4.18 9.26 7.74
N ARG A 146 -3.77 10.34 8.40
CA ARG A 146 -3.79 11.69 7.85
C ARG A 146 -2.37 12.20 7.69
N LEU A 147 -1.99 12.73 6.53
CA LEU A 147 -0.65 13.30 6.32
C LEU A 147 -0.55 14.74 6.83
N PHE A 148 -1.58 15.56 6.57
CA PHE A 148 -1.54 17.00 6.79
C PHE A 148 -2.63 17.50 7.74
N GLY A 149 -2.33 18.56 8.50
CA GLY A 149 -3.32 19.19 9.40
C GLY A 149 -4.50 19.79 8.64
N PRO A 150 -4.30 20.75 7.72
CA PRO A 150 -5.38 21.34 6.95
C PRO A 150 -6.08 20.34 6.02
N THR A 151 -7.42 20.34 6.01
CA THR A 151 -8.23 19.37 5.22
C THR A 151 -8.06 19.54 3.72
N TRP A 152 -7.90 20.77 3.23
CA TRP A 152 -7.67 21.01 1.82
C TRP A 152 -6.34 20.38 1.35
N LEU A 153 -5.29 20.49 2.16
CA LEU A 153 -3.98 19.92 1.85
C LEU A 153 -4.00 18.40 1.94
N GLU A 154 -4.69 17.84 2.93
CA GLU A 154 -4.93 16.40 3.03
C GLU A 154 -5.67 15.84 1.80
N ASN A 155 -6.66 16.58 1.28
CA ASN A 155 -7.41 16.14 0.10
C ASN A 155 -6.55 16.12 -1.17
N LEU A 156 -5.54 16.98 -1.31
CA LEU A 156 -4.60 16.95 -2.45
C LEU A 156 -3.75 15.68 -2.50
N THR A 157 -3.67 14.96 -1.39
CA THR A 157 -2.85 13.77 -1.27
C THR A 157 -3.63 12.48 -1.45
N LYS A 158 -4.94 12.58 -1.66
CA LYS A 158 -5.86 11.47 -1.94
C LYS A 158 -6.13 11.41 -3.44
N THR A 159 -5.70 10.33 -4.08
CA THR A 159 -5.82 10.14 -5.52
C THR A 159 -6.74 8.94 -5.79
N PRO A 160 -8.01 9.16 -6.16
CA PRO A 160 -8.85 8.08 -6.66
C PRO A 160 -8.22 7.45 -7.91
N TRP A 161 -8.32 6.13 -8.05
CA TRP A 161 -7.68 5.39 -9.15
C TRP A 161 -7.99 5.94 -10.54
N TRP A 162 -9.24 6.40 -10.78
CA TRP A 162 -9.70 6.88 -12.09
C TRP A 162 -9.10 8.25 -12.49
N VAL A 163 -8.53 9.00 -11.54
CA VAL A 163 -7.86 10.28 -11.83
C VAL A 163 -6.62 10.05 -12.69
N VAL A 164 -5.89 8.95 -12.44
CA VAL A 164 -4.67 8.60 -13.17
C VAL A 164 -4.94 8.36 -14.66
N PRO A 165 -5.82 7.44 -15.10
CA PRO A 165 -6.13 7.27 -16.52
C PRO A 165 -6.81 8.51 -17.12
N ALA A 166 -7.69 9.21 -16.39
CA ALA A 166 -8.33 10.43 -16.89
C ALA A 166 -7.33 11.53 -17.25
N PHE A 167 -6.24 11.64 -16.49
CA PHE A 167 -5.15 12.58 -16.76
C PHE A 167 -4.18 12.06 -17.83
N TRP A 168 -3.71 10.82 -17.68
CA TRP A 168 -2.60 10.30 -18.48
C TRP A 168 -3.00 9.86 -19.88
N ILE A 169 -4.21 9.33 -20.11
CA ILE A 169 -4.65 8.92 -21.45
C ILE A 169 -4.63 10.09 -22.45
N PRO A 170 -5.30 11.23 -22.19
CA PRO A 170 -5.25 12.37 -23.12
C PRO A 170 -3.84 12.95 -23.24
N THR A 171 -3.07 12.96 -22.15
CA THR A 171 -1.67 13.42 -22.16
C THR A 171 -0.79 12.57 -23.07
N ILE A 172 -0.89 11.24 -22.95
CA ILE A 172 -0.17 10.27 -23.79
C ILE A 172 -0.56 10.47 -25.25
N MET A 173 -1.86 10.54 -25.56
CA MET A 173 -2.34 10.76 -26.93
C MET A 173 -1.77 12.06 -27.53
N TYR A 174 -1.77 13.15 -26.75
CA TYR A 174 -1.19 14.41 -27.17
C TYR A 174 0.32 14.33 -27.41
N ILE A 175 1.07 13.68 -26.52
CA ILE A 175 2.53 13.50 -26.68
C ILE A 175 2.85 12.66 -27.92
N ILE A 176 2.08 11.60 -28.20
CA ILE A 176 2.22 10.79 -29.42
C ILE A 176 1.99 11.68 -30.65
N HIS A 177 0.89 12.44 -30.67
CA HIS A 177 0.57 13.33 -31.78
C HIS A 177 1.68 14.36 -32.04
N VAL A 178 2.19 15.02 -30.99
CA VAL A 178 3.31 15.97 -31.09
C VAL A 178 4.57 15.27 -31.59
N GLY A 179 4.86 14.06 -31.11
CA GLY A 179 6.01 13.28 -31.54
C GLY A 179 5.95 12.89 -33.02
N VAL A 180 4.80 12.41 -33.50
CA VAL A 180 4.57 12.10 -34.93
C VAL A 180 4.71 13.37 -35.77
N ARG A 181 4.09 14.48 -35.33
CA ARG A 181 4.13 15.75 -36.05
C ARG A 181 5.54 16.30 -36.23
N GLN A 182 6.34 16.27 -35.17
CA GLN A 182 7.67 16.88 -35.14
C GLN A 182 8.72 16.04 -35.86
N HIS A 183 8.59 14.72 -35.87
CA HIS A 183 9.66 13.83 -36.32
C HIS A 183 9.34 12.99 -37.54
N LEU A 184 8.06 12.83 -37.90
CA LEU A 184 7.64 11.95 -39.00
C LEU A 184 6.92 12.73 -40.10
N VAL A 185 5.77 13.34 -39.80
CA VAL A 185 4.90 14.00 -40.80
C VAL A 185 4.30 15.29 -40.23
N PRO A 186 4.50 16.48 -40.86
CA PRO A 186 4.04 17.76 -40.32
C PRO A 186 2.52 17.92 -40.10
N GLU A 187 1.71 17.24 -40.89
CA GLU A 187 0.24 17.24 -40.80
C GLU A 187 -0.25 15.78 -40.83
N PRO A 188 -0.16 15.06 -39.69
CA PRO A 188 -0.38 13.62 -39.67
C PRO A 188 -1.87 13.27 -39.72
N ASN A 189 -2.21 12.25 -40.49
CA ASN A 189 -3.52 11.59 -40.45
C ASN A 189 -3.52 10.43 -39.44
N LEU A 190 -4.65 9.72 -39.30
CA LEU A 190 -4.77 8.64 -38.32
C LEU A 190 -3.80 7.47 -38.57
N THR A 191 -3.50 7.15 -39.81
CA THR A 191 -2.60 6.02 -40.15
C THR A 191 -1.14 6.30 -39.80
N ASP A 192 -0.72 7.56 -39.78
CA ASP A 192 0.64 7.97 -39.41
C ASP A 192 0.97 7.66 -37.94
N HIS A 193 -0.05 7.48 -37.09
CA HIS A 193 0.09 7.19 -35.66
C HIS A 193 0.28 5.70 -35.36
N VAL A 194 0.13 4.81 -36.35
CA VAL A 194 0.22 3.35 -36.19
C VAL A 194 1.28 2.73 -37.10
N THR A 195 2.23 3.54 -37.56
CA THR A 195 3.36 3.04 -38.35
C THR A 195 4.26 2.11 -37.52
N PRO A 196 4.99 1.17 -38.14
CA PRO A 196 5.92 0.30 -37.43
C PRO A 196 6.94 1.05 -36.58
N THR A 197 7.41 2.22 -37.04
CA THR A 197 8.32 3.09 -36.28
C THR A 197 7.68 3.60 -34.99
N VAL A 198 6.43 4.09 -35.05
CA VAL A 198 5.70 4.56 -33.87
C VAL A 198 5.47 3.41 -32.91
N LEU A 199 4.94 2.29 -33.39
CA LEU A 199 4.68 1.11 -32.55
C LEU A 199 5.96 0.56 -31.92
N GLY A 200 7.07 0.54 -32.67
CA GLY A 200 8.38 0.15 -32.16
C GLY A 200 8.90 1.07 -31.05
N CYS A 201 8.77 2.39 -31.22
CA CYS A 201 9.17 3.36 -30.19
C CYS A 201 8.31 3.26 -28.93
N LEU A 202 6.99 3.07 -29.09
CA LEU A 202 6.06 2.86 -27.97
C LEU A 202 6.41 1.58 -27.21
N ALA A 203 6.61 0.46 -27.92
CA ALA A 203 6.99 -0.82 -27.32
C ALA A 203 8.34 -0.74 -26.59
N PHE A 204 9.32 -0.04 -27.18
CA PHE A 204 10.61 0.22 -26.55
C PHE A 204 10.46 1.03 -25.25
N GLY A 205 9.64 2.09 -25.28
CA GLY A 205 9.31 2.88 -24.08
C GLY A 205 8.65 2.04 -22.97
N VAL A 206 7.69 1.17 -23.31
CA VAL A 206 7.09 0.22 -22.36
C VAL A 206 8.14 -0.74 -21.79
N GLY A 207 9.07 -1.20 -22.62
CA GLY A 207 10.21 -2.01 -22.20
C GLY A 207 11.10 -1.29 -21.17
N ILE A 208 11.49 -0.05 -21.45
CA ILE A 208 12.24 0.80 -20.51
C ILE A 208 11.46 0.98 -19.21
N TRP A 209 10.16 1.28 -19.30
CA TRP A 209 9.32 1.42 -18.12
C TRP A 209 9.36 0.16 -17.26
N SER A 210 9.25 -1.04 -17.84
CA SER A 210 9.26 -2.27 -17.04
C SER A 210 10.54 -2.42 -16.21
N LEU A 211 11.68 -1.97 -16.72
CA LEU A 211 12.95 -1.94 -15.98
C LEU A 211 12.95 -0.83 -14.92
N LEU A 212 12.43 0.36 -15.26
CA LEU A 212 12.28 1.46 -14.31
C LEU A 212 11.35 1.11 -13.16
N GLU A 213 10.23 0.44 -13.42
CA GLU A 213 9.31 -0.10 -12.41
C GLU A 213 10.07 -0.93 -11.38
N TYR A 214 10.80 -1.95 -11.85
CA TYR A 214 11.61 -2.80 -10.98
C TYR A 214 12.65 -1.99 -10.20
N SER A 215 13.34 -1.08 -10.90
CA SER A 215 14.44 -0.30 -10.33
C SER A 215 13.97 0.67 -9.25
N LEU A 216 12.89 1.39 -9.53
CA LEU A 216 12.26 2.31 -8.58
C LEU A 216 11.71 1.54 -7.39
N HIS A 217 11.01 0.43 -7.63
CA HIS A 217 10.42 -0.34 -6.54
C HIS A 217 11.51 -0.91 -5.61
N ARG A 218 12.58 -1.47 -6.16
CA ARG A 218 13.67 -2.04 -5.37
C ARG A 218 14.53 -1.01 -4.65
N TRP A 219 15.04 0.00 -5.37
CA TRP A 219 16.10 0.87 -4.85
C TRP A 219 15.62 2.21 -4.32
N VAL A 220 14.41 2.64 -4.69
CA VAL A 220 13.85 3.93 -4.26
C VAL A 220 12.70 3.72 -3.28
N PHE A 221 11.75 2.85 -3.61
CA PHE A 221 10.56 2.62 -2.79
C PHE A 221 10.84 1.74 -1.57
N HIS A 222 11.80 0.83 -1.66
CA HIS A 222 12.34 0.03 -0.55
C HIS A 222 13.75 0.50 -0.12
N LEU A 223 14.05 1.79 -0.31
CA LEU A 223 15.29 2.38 0.21
C LEU A 223 15.33 2.26 1.74
N ASP A 224 16.39 1.68 2.29
CA ASP A 224 16.67 1.77 3.74
C ASP A 224 17.09 3.20 4.10
N PRO A 225 16.25 3.96 4.82
CA PRO A 225 16.53 5.35 5.16
C PRO A 225 17.53 5.49 6.33
N LYS A 226 17.92 4.39 7.00
CA LYS A 226 18.76 4.37 8.21
C LYS A 226 18.21 5.36 9.25
N ASP A 227 19.07 6.11 9.94
CA ASP A 227 18.66 7.15 10.90
C ASP A 227 18.48 8.54 10.27
N ASN A 228 18.30 8.63 8.94
CA ASN A 228 18.12 9.92 8.27
C ASN A 228 16.64 10.34 8.23
N ARG A 229 16.33 11.39 9.01
CA ARG A 229 14.98 11.98 9.15
C ARG A 229 14.33 12.41 7.83
N PHE A 230 15.12 12.96 6.91
CA PHE A 230 14.62 13.35 5.59
C PHE A 230 14.27 12.12 4.77
N LEU A 231 15.14 11.10 4.77
CA LEU A 231 14.88 9.84 4.06
C LEU A 231 13.69 9.07 4.65
N HIS A 232 13.44 9.15 5.97
CA HIS A 232 12.19 8.62 6.56
C HIS A 232 10.97 9.24 5.90
N THR A 233 10.93 10.57 5.83
CA THR A 233 9.79 11.30 5.24
C THR A 233 9.66 11.01 3.75
N PHE A 234 10.77 10.99 3.03
CA PHE A 234 10.82 10.71 1.60
C PHE A 234 10.32 9.29 1.29
N HIS A 235 10.86 8.28 1.97
CA HIS A 235 10.41 6.89 1.85
C HIS A 235 8.92 6.75 2.19
N PHE A 236 8.47 7.40 3.27
CA PHE A 236 7.09 7.32 3.71
C PHE A 236 6.13 7.87 2.66
N LEU A 237 6.44 9.01 2.04
CA LEU A 237 5.61 9.61 1.01
C LEU A 237 5.60 8.82 -0.30
N LEU A 238 6.70 8.15 -0.66
CA LEU A 238 6.79 7.39 -1.90
C LEU A 238 6.14 6.00 -1.81
N HIS A 239 6.36 5.28 -0.71
CA HIS A 239 5.90 3.89 -0.61
C HIS A 239 5.60 3.42 0.81
N GLY A 240 6.28 3.95 1.83
CA GLY A 240 6.05 3.55 3.21
C GLY A 240 4.60 3.74 3.68
N LEU A 241 3.92 4.79 3.22
CA LEU A 241 2.49 4.99 3.48
C LEU A 241 1.65 3.82 2.96
N HIS A 242 1.95 3.35 1.75
CA HIS A 242 1.24 2.23 1.14
C HIS A 242 1.47 0.92 1.90
N HIS A 243 2.70 0.63 2.34
CA HIS A 243 2.96 -0.53 3.20
C HIS A 243 2.30 -0.42 4.58
N LYS A 244 2.24 0.80 5.14
CA LYS A 244 1.66 1.02 6.46
C LYS A 244 0.13 0.88 6.46
N VAL A 245 -0.54 1.45 5.47
CA VAL A 245 -2.02 1.40 5.31
C VAL A 245 -2.40 0.81 3.95
N PRO A 246 -2.13 -0.49 3.71
CA PRO A 246 -2.25 -1.11 2.38
C PRO A 246 -3.69 -1.14 1.85
N PHE A 247 -4.67 -0.92 2.73
CA PHE A 247 -6.09 -0.93 2.37
C PHE A 247 -6.69 0.46 2.12
N ASP A 248 -5.92 1.56 2.16
CA ASP A 248 -6.42 2.90 1.81
C ASP A 248 -6.48 3.12 0.27
N PRO A 249 -7.69 3.14 -0.33
CA PRO A 249 -7.84 3.18 -1.79
C PRO A 249 -7.43 4.51 -2.42
N TYR A 250 -7.18 5.55 -1.62
CA TYR A 250 -6.76 6.86 -2.12
C TYR A 250 -5.26 7.10 -2.01
N ARG A 251 -4.51 6.16 -1.43
CA ARG A 251 -3.07 6.29 -1.10
C ARG A 251 -2.20 5.23 -1.78
N LEU A 252 -2.74 4.59 -2.82
CA LEU A 252 -2.05 3.56 -3.57
C LEU A 252 -1.44 4.11 -4.86
N VAL A 253 -2.28 4.73 -5.70
CA VAL A 253 -1.85 5.20 -7.02
C VAL A 253 -1.02 6.48 -6.93
N PHE A 254 -0.08 6.66 -7.85
CA PHE A 254 0.84 7.79 -7.78
C PHE A 254 0.15 9.10 -8.24
N PRO A 255 0.16 10.18 -7.43
CA PRO A 255 -0.56 11.41 -7.78
C PRO A 255 -0.02 12.07 -9.07
N PRO A 256 -0.87 12.58 -10.00
CA PRO A 256 -0.41 13.11 -11.28
C PRO A 256 0.60 14.27 -11.21
N VAL A 257 0.44 15.19 -10.24
CA VAL A 257 1.30 16.38 -10.11
C VAL A 257 2.78 15.99 -9.88
N PRO A 258 3.13 15.22 -8.83
CA PRO A 258 4.51 14.75 -8.66
C PRO A 258 4.94 13.81 -9.80
N ALA A 259 4.03 13.03 -10.38
CA ALA A 259 4.31 12.16 -11.52
C ALA A 259 4.77 12.93 -12.76
N VAL A 260 4.19 14.11 -13.05
CA VAL A 260 4.66 15.00 -14.13
C VAL A 260 6.09 15.49 -13.87
N GLY A 261 6.42 15.80 -12.62
CA GLY A 261 7.79 16.17 -12.23
C GLY A 261 8.79 15.05 -12.52
N LEU A 262 8.48 13.81 -12.12
CA LEU A 262 9.32 12.64 -12.41
C LEU A 262 9.39 12.32 -13.91
N ALA A 263 8.27 12.40 -14.64
CA ALA A 263 8.25 12.21 -16.08
C ALA A 263 9.14 13.23 -16.80
N THR A 264 9.12 14.48 -16.36
CA THR A 264 9.99 15.54 -16.90
C THR A 264 11.47 15.28 -16.61
N LEU A 265 11.78 14.76 -15.41
CA LEU A 265 13.14 14.36 -15.03
C LEU A 265 13.64 13.20 -15.90
N PHE A 266 12.87 12.12 -16.02
CA PHE A 266 13.23 10.95 -16.83
C PHE A 266 13.23 11.23 -18.33
N TYR A 267 12.51 12.26 -18.79
CA TYR A 267 12.53 12.67 -20.18
C TYR A 267 13.88 13.29 -20.61
N GLN A 268 14.64 13.93 -19.71
CA GLN A 268 15.89 14.60 -20.07
C GLN A 268 16.91 13.66 -20.75
N PRO A 269 17.28 12.50 -20.18
CA PRO A 269 18.18 11.57 -20.87
C PRO A 269 17.58 11.00 -22.15
N VAL A 270 16.27 10.71 -22.19
CA VAL A 270 15.59 10.21 -23.40
C VAL A 270 15.71 11.22 -24.54
N ARG A 271 15.46 12.51 -24.26
CA ARG A 271 15.58 13.61 -25.23
C ARG A 271 16.99 13.78 -25.78
N LEU A 272 18.01 13.58 -24.93
CA LEU A 272 19.41 13.81 -25.30
C LEU A 272 20.01 12.62 -26.06
N LEU A 273 19.58 11.40 -25.76
CA LEU A 273 20.26 10.18 -26.20
C LEU A 273 19.51 9.40 -27.29
N LEU A 274 18.19 9.58 -27.42
CA LEU A 274 17.35 8.71 -28.23
C LEU A 274 16.60 9.46 -29.33
N PRO A 275 16.41 8.85 -30.53
CA PRO A 275 15.56 9.41 -31.56
C PRO A 275 14.08 9.29 -31.17
N TYR A 276 13.23 10.15 -31.73
CA TYR A 276 11.77 10.16 -31.45
C TYR A 276 11.43 10.23 -29.93
N PRO A 277 12.08 11.09 -29.13
CA PRO A 277 12.04 10.98 -27.68
C PRO A 277 10.64 11.17 -27.08
N GLN A 278 9.77 11.97 -27.72
CA GLN A 278 8.37 12.14 -27.32
C GLN A 278 7.58 10.83 -27.45
N ILE A 279 7.77 10.09 -28.55
CA ILE A 279 7.07 8.82 -28.79
C ILE A 279 7.57 7.76 -27.81
N MET A 280 8.88 7.72 -27.54
CA MET A 280 9.44 6.82 -26.53
C MET A 280 8.97 7.16 -25.11
N LEU A 281 8.90 8.46 -24.76
CA LEU A 281 8.31 8.92 -23.50
C LEU A 281 6.85 8.46 -23.38
N ALA A 282 6.05 8.62 -24.44
CA ALA A 282 4.67 8.15 -24.45
C ALA A 282 4.59 6.64 -24.22
N GLY A 283 5.47 5.84 -24.82
CA GLY A 283 5.61 4.42 -24.53
C GLY A 283 5.89 4.14 -23.05
N GLY A 284 6.85 4.87 -22.46
CA GLY A 284 7.15 4.76 -21.02
C GLY A 284 5.95 5.13 -20.14
N LEU A 285 5.20 6.18 -20.49
CA LEU A 285 3.99 6.59 -19.78
C LEU A 285 2.83 5.59 -19.94
N ILE A 286 2.71 4.91 -21.08
CA ILE A 286 1.78 3.77 -21.25
C ILE A 286 2.16 2.65 -20.29
N GLY A 287 3.45 2.31 -20.20
CA GLY A 287 3.96 1.34 -19.24
C GLY A 287 3.61 1.73 -17.80
N TYR A 288 3.87 2.98 -17.41
CA TYR A 288 3.52 3.53 -16.10
C TYR A 288 2.03 3.44 -15.80
N LEU A 289 1.18 3.88 -16.74
CA LEU A 289 -0.26 3.82 -16.55
C LEU A 289 -0.74 2.38 -16.38
N ALA A 290 -0.21 1.45 -17.18
CA ALA A 290 -0.52 0.03 -17.04
C ALA A 290 -0.08 -0.51 -15.68
N TYR A 291 1.14 -0.18 -15.24
CA TYR A 291 1.67 -0.54 -13.92
C TYR A 291 0.75 -0.07 -12.80
N ASP A 292 0.40 1.22 -12.77
CA ASP A 292 -0.34 1.84 -11.66
C ASP A 292 -1.76 1.26 -11.59
N MET A 293 -2.38 1.00 -12.75
CA MET A 293 -3.70 0.36 -12.82
C MET A 293 -3.65 -1.13 -12.47
N ILE A 294 -2.60 -1.86 -12.87
CA ILE A 294 -2.39 -3.24 -12.43
C ILE A 294 -2.21 -3.27 -10.92
N HIS A 295 -1.38 -2.39 -10.37
CA HIS A 295 -1.10 -2.29 -8.93
C HIS A 295 -2.41 -2.04 -8.14
N TYR A 296 -3.20 -1.06 -8.56
CA TYR A 296 -4.49 -0.81 -7.95
C TYR A 296 -5.44 -2.01 -8.05
N TYR A 297 -5.52 -2.63 -9.24
CA TYR A 297 -6.41 -3.76 -9.48
C TYR A 297 -6.01 -5.01 -8.69
N ILE A 298 -4.72 -5.28 -8.47
CA ILE A 298 -4.30 -6.43 -7.68
C ILE A 298 -4.55 -6.23 -6.18
N HIS A 299 -4.64 -5.00 -5.68
CA HIS A 299 -5.08 -4.74 -4.30
C HIS A 299 -6.61 -4.81 -4.15
N TYR A 300 -7.37 -4.17 -5.05
CA TYR A 300 -8.81 -3.97 -4.87
C TYR A 300 -9.72 -4.83 -5.74
N GLY A 301 -9.19 -5.39 -6.83
CA GLY A 301 -9.91 -6.29 -7.72
C GLY A 301 -9.91 -7.74 -7.25
N SER A 302 -10.73 -8.57 -7.88
CA SER A 302 -10.79 -10.02 -7.63
C SER A 302 -10.46 -10.79 -8.93
N PRO A 303 -9.20 -10.77 -9.39
CA PRO A 303 -8.80 -11.49 -10.59
C PRO A 303 -9.07 -12.99 -10.43
N SER A 304 -9.50 -13.67 -11.49
CA SER A 304 -9.73 -15.12 -11.50
C SER A 304 -8.77 -15.81 -12.47
N GLY A 305 -7.75 -16.48 -11.94
CA GLY A 305 -6.75 -17.17 -12.77
C GLY A 305 -5.89 -16.24 -13.64
N GLY A 306 -4.93 -16.85 -14.37
CA GLY A 306 -4.05 -16.13 -15.29
C GLY A 306 -3.01 -15.22 -14.63
N HIS A 307 -2.52 -14.24 -15.39
CA HIS A 307 -1.42 -13.36 -15.01
C HIS A 307 -1.75 -12.46 -13.81
N LEU A 308 -2.86 -11.72 -13.85
CA LEU A 308 -3.24 -10.81 -12.75
C LEU A 308 -3.53 -11.54 -11.44
N TYR A 309 -4.05 -12.77 -11.51
CA TYR A 309 -4.19 -13.64 -10.34
C TYR A 309 -2.84 -14.05 -9.76
N HIS A 310 -1.89 -14.43 -10.62
CA HIS A 310 -0.52 -14.72 -10.20
C HIS A 310 0.12 -13.48 -9.55
N MET A 311 0.05 -12.32 -10.20
CA MET A 311 0.62 -11.06 -9.69
C MET A 311 -0.02 -10.61 -8.40
N LYS A 312 -1.35 -10.75 -8.22
CA LYS A 312 -2.01 -10.47 -6.93
C LYS A 312 -1.43 -11.32 -5.81
N ARG A 313 -1.30 -12.63 -6.04
CA ARG A 313 -0.72 -13.54 -5.03
C ARG A 313 0.76 -13.23 -4.77
N TYR A 314 1.51 -12.91 -5.82
CA TYR A 314 2.93 -12.57 -5.76
C TYR A 314 3.15 -11.30 -4.95
N HIS A 315 2.42 -10.25 -5.27
CA HIS A 315 2.52 -8.96 -4.60
C HIS A 315 1.99 -8.97 -3.16
N TYR A 316 0.97 -9.79 -2.85
CA TYR A 316 0.56 -9.99 -1.45
C TYR A 316 1.64 -10.71 -0.62
N GLN A 317 2.44 -11.61 -1.22
CA GLN A 317 3.59 -12.16 -0.51
C GLN A 317 4.66 -11.10 -0.28
N HIS A 318 4.88 -10.20 -1.22
CA HIS A 318 5.77 -9.05 -1.02
C HIS A 318 5.30 -8.18 0.16
N HIS A 319 4.03 -7.77 0.17
CA HIS A 319 3.47 -6.90 1.22
C HIS A 319 3.44 -7.50 2.63
N PHE A 320 3.17 -8.80 2.75
CA PHE A 320 2.85 -9.38 4.05
C PHE A 320 3.87 -10.41 4.52
N VAL A 321 4.82 -10.84 3.67
CA VAL A 321 5.75 -11.93 4.00
C VAL A 321 7.21 -11.57 3.67
N TYR A 322 7.50 -11.11 2.45
CA TYR A 322 8.86 -10.90 1.94
C TYR A 322 9.04 -9.49 1.36
N HIS A 323 9.29 -8.50 2.21
CA HIS A 323 9.48 -7.09 1.79
C HIS A 323 10.71 -6.89 0.88
N GLU A 324 11.72 -7.75 1.00
CA GLU A 324 12.99 -7.67 0.25
C GLU A 324 12.98 -8.47 -1.08
N LEU A 325 11.84 -9.04 -1.48
CA LEU A 325 11.69 -9.84 -2.70
C LEU A 325 10.44 -9.42 -3.46
N GLY A 326 10.36 -9.75 -4.75
CA GLY A 326 9.14 -9.56 -5.54
C GLY A 326 8.82 -8.11 -5.86
N PHE A 327 9.81 -7.39 -6.40
CA PHE A 327 9.69 -5.98 -6.77
C PHE A 327 8.92 -5.78 -8.09
N GLY A 328 8.74 -6.81 -8.90
CA GLY A 328 7.91 -6.73 -10.10
C GLY A 328 6.41 -6.69 -9.78
N ILE A 329 5.71 -5.66 -10.23
CA ILE A 329 4.25 -5.50 -10.05
C ILE A 329 3.51 -5.89 -11.33
N SER A 330 3.98 -5.41 -12.48
CA SER A 330 3.43 -5.74 -13.78
C SER A 330 3.86 -7.13 -14.24
N SER A 331 5.08 -7.56 -13.90
CA SER A 331 5.60 -8.89 -14.24
C SER A 331 6.77 -9.31 -13.35
N THR A 332 7.04 -10.62 -13.26
CA THR A 332 8.17 -11.18 -12.50
C THR A 332 9.47 -11.29 -13.29
N VAL A 333 9.55 -10.72 -14.49
CA VAL A 333 10.69 -10.89 -15.40
C VAL A 333 11.97 -10.37 -14.75
N TRP A 334 11.96 -9.13 -14.26
CA TRP A 334 13.14 -8.51 -13.65
C TRP A 334 13.52 -9.13 -12.31
N ASP A 335 12.54 -9.62 -11.53
CA ASP A 335 12.85 -10.40 -10.33
C ASP A 335 13.66 -11.66 -10.65
N LYS A 336 13.34 -12.36 -11.74
CA LYS A 336 14.10 -13.54 -12.17
C LYS A 336 15.50 -13.16 -12.67
N VAL A 337 15.60 -12.06 -13.42
CA VAL A 337 16.88 -11.56 -13.95
C VAL A 337 17.83 -11.15 -12.82
N PHE A 338 17.32 -10.44 -11.81
CA PHE A 338 18.11 -9.86 -10.73
C PHE A 338 18.10 -10.67 -9.43
N GLY A 339 17.56 -11.89 -9.44
CA GLY A 339 17.63 -12.84 -8.33
C GLY A 339 16.75 -12.47 -7.11
N THR A 340 15.62 -11.80 -7.33
CA THR A 340 14.64 -11.45 -6.28
C THR A 340 13.26 -12.12 -6.42
N PRO A 341 13.12 -13.37 -6.94
CA PRO A 341 11.81 -13.97 -7.15
C PRO A 341 11.14 -14.45 -5.85
N ILE A 342 9.82 -14.32 -5.76
CA ILE A 342 9.00 -15.01 -4.75
C ILE A 342 8.44 -16.32 -5.32
N PHE A 343 8.74 -17.44 -4.66
CA PHE A 343 8.20 -18.74 -5.05
C PHE A 343 6.81 -18.98 -4.42
N LEU A 344 5.77 -18.83 -5.24
CA LEU A 344 4.40 -19.07 -4.79
C LEU A 344 4.09 -20.56 -4.62
N ARG A 345 3.52 -20.94 -3.47
CA ARG A 345 2.99 -22.28 -3.25
C ARG A 345 1.89 -22.62 -4.25
N LYS A 346 1.87 -23.85 -4.76
CA LYS A 346 0.74 -24.37 -5.55
C LYS A 346 -0.50 -24.50 -4.64
N LEU A 347 -1.61 -23.91 -5.06
CA LEU A 347 -2.87 -24.02 -4.33
C LEU A 347 -3.70 -25.19 -4.85
N LYS A 348 -4.42 -25.85 -3.94
CA LYS A 348 -5.40 -26.91 -4.31
C LYS A 348 -6.65 -26.32 -4.97
N TYR A 349 -6.96 -25.05 -4.68
CA TYR A 349 -8.12 -24.32 -5.19
C TYR A 349 -7.75 -22.85 -5.43
N LEU A 350 -8.52 -22.16 -6.28
CA LEU A 350 -8.34 -20.73 -6.49
C LEU A 350 -8.84 -19.93 -5.28
N LEU A 351 -8.09 -18.90 -4.90
CA LEU A 351 -8.52 -17.91 -3.93
C LEU A 351 -9.61 -17.05 -4.57
N LYS A 352 -10.59 -16.67 -3.76
CA LYS A 352 -11.60 -15.66 -4.11
C LYS A 352 -11.42 -14.52 -3.14
N TRP A 353 -11.16 -13.31 -3.63
CA TRP A 353 -11.09 -12.11 -2.79
C TRP A 353 -12.44 -11.43 -2.76
#